data_AF-A0A0L6ULD2-F1
#
_entry.id   AF-A0A0L6ULD2-F1
#
_cell.length_a   1.000
_cell.length_b   1.000
_cell.length_c   1.000
_cell.angle_alpha   90.00
_cell.angle_beta   90.00
_cell.angle_gamma   90.00
#
_symmetry.space_group_name_H-M   'P 1'
#
loop_
_entity.id
_entity.type
_entity.pdbx_description
1 polymer ?
#
loop_
_entity_poly.entity_id
_entity_poly.type
_entity_poly.pdbx_seq_one_letter_code
_entity_poly.pdbx_strand_id
1 'polypeptide(L)'
;MGSQASKVSKSTPQTTHYSSTDEKTQAKADAASTAALLSRLHLPQQHQFNRDPLGSSSFDSQPPSSEISLDLFAKWQNSFERNDRAQFASTVLSKQHLSLALLSRQALAADKQIFSHTLTVQPTPVTNQKSSGRCWLFATCNVLRMGIVKKFNLGDFELSQSYLFFYDTLEKANYYLESMIDLADEPIDARIVSHLSSSPEGDGGQWDMVVGLIEKYGVVPKAVYDESYHSSNSGGLKTFLTSKLRDFALELRQVHDDALNQSINILGKDRDSAKADAVTHARAAKEKMMAKVYQCLAIAFGTPPSANSTFTWEYLDADKKAHSLVSTPLEFYHNHCSGFKASEYISLINDPRHDFNQSYTVNRLGNVWGGRPVRYVNTTSETLKDLVIKMIKADKPVWFGCDVGKMSSSAYGIMDTKLFVRVLMLIPASLDYESAFGVTPQLSKSERLQTGDSAMTHAMVITAVHLDSQGNPVRFKVENSWSDTAGDHGYFMMTNDWFNEFVYQIVIPKSVAPGELKKAYEESKPLVLPAWDSRQDYIPFIAGEDLGDLQRLLQLKRHTCNTRQMTSKIHAGHKLGRTTPILIFEPNSKQLRK
;
A
#
# COMPACT_ATOMS: atom_id res chain seq x y z
N MET A 1 -30.74 10.28 63.02
CA MET A 1 -31.68 11.16 63.73
C MET A 1 -32.08 12.25 62.72
N GLY A 2 -33.32 12.48 62.28
CA GLY A 2 -34.64 12.14 62.82
C GLY A 2 -35.06 13.15 63.89
N SER A 3 -36.23 13.83 63.87
CA SER A 3 -37.40 13.89 62.94
C SER A 3 -38.08 15.29 63.12
N GLN A 4 -39.14 15.77 62.44
CA GLN A 4 -40.25 15.25 61.61
C GLN A 4 -40.29 16.00 60.23
N ALA A 5 -41.27 15.99 59.30
CA ALA A 5 -42.73 15.73 59.23
C ALA A 5 -43.63 16.80 59.92
N SER A 6 -44.84 17.17 59.47
CA SER A 6 -45.61 16.86 58.23
C SER A 6 -46.82 17.82 58.04
N LYS A 7 -47.27 18.07 56.80
CA LYS A 7 -48.70 18.01 56.39
C LYS A 7 -48.92 18.16 54.87
N VAL A 8 -50.12 17.77 54.43
CA VAL A 8 -50.52 17.53 53.02
C VAL A 8 -51.78 18.32 52.69
N SER A 9 -51.90 18.80 51.44
CA SER A 9 -53.18 18.95 50.74
C SER A 9 -53.06 18.35 49.34
N LYS A 10 -54.17 17.85 48.79
CA LYS A 10 -54.27 17.26 47.44
C LYS A 10 -55.18 18.10 46.57
N SER A 11 -54.89 18.15 45.27
CA SER A 11 -55.90 18.38 44.22
C SER A 11 -55.65 17.42 43.06
N THR A 12 -56.73 17.01 42.40
CA THR A 12 -56.72 15.98 41.34
C THR A 12 -56.58 16.66 39.98
N PRO A 13 -55.77 16.14 39.03
CA PRO A 13 -55.68 16.72 37.68
C PRO A 13 -56.98 16.51 36.89
N GLN A 14 -57.41 17.53 36.15
CA GLN A 14 -58.43 17.39 35.11
C GLN A 14 -57.79 16.99 33.78
N THR A 15 -58.47 16.12 33.04
CA THR A 15 -58.09 15.71 31.68
C THR A 15 -58.47 16.78 30.67
N THR A 16 -57.52 17.17 29.80
CA THR A 16 -57.77 17.91 28.56
C THR A 16 -57.17 17.15 27.37
N HIS A 17 -57.81 17.24 26.20
CA HIS A 17 -57.47 16.41 25.04
C HIS A 17 -56.25 16.95 24.28
N TYR A 18 -55.35 16.04 23.87
CA TYR A 18 -54.32 16.34 22.87
C TYR A 18 -54.92 16.27 21.46
N SER A 19 -54.68 17.31 20.65
CA SER A 19 -54.99 17.34 19.22
C SER A 19 -53.71 17.12 18.42
N SER A 20 -53.65 16.09 17.59
CA SER A 20 -52.41 15.56 17.00
C SER A 20 -52.06 16.16 15.63
N THR A 21 -51.84 17.48 15.55
CA THR A 21 -51.51 18.17 14.29
C THR A 21 -50.55 19.36 14.44
N ASP A 22 -49.28 19.17 14.85
CA ASP A 22 -48.25 20.23 14.66
C ASP A 22 -46.76 19.82 14.62
N GLU A 23 -46.36 18.61 15.03
CA GLU A 23 -44.93 18.23 15.07
C GLU A 23 -44.20 18.31 13.72
N LYS A 24 -44.94 18.11 12.61
CA LYS A 24 -44.40 18.25 11.23
C LYS A 24 -44.16 19.70 10.81
N THR A 25 -44.73 20.68 11.52
CA THR A 25 -44.50 22.11 11.31
C THR A 25 -43.20 22.52 12.00
N GLN A 26 -43.04 22.14 13.27
CA GLN A 26 -41.87 22.46 14.09
C GLN A 26 -40.57 21.89 13.49
N ALA A 27 -40.56 20.60 13.11
CA ALA A 27 -39.39 19.95 12.51
C ALA A 27 -38.89 20.62 11.20
N LYS A 28 -39.76 21.34 10.47
CA LYS A 28 -39.35 22.12 9.29
C LYS A 28 -38.74 23.47 9.66
N ALA A 29 -39.23 24.12 10.72
CA ALA A 29 -38.65 25.37 11.22
C ALA A 29 -37.23 25.14 11.75
N ASP A 30 -37.02 24.07 12.52
CA ASP A 30 -35.72 23.75 13.09
C ASP A 30 -34.69 23.36 12.00
N ALA A 31 -35.11 22.59 10.98
CA ALA A 31 -34.27 22.30 9.81
C ALA A 31 -33.87 23.56 9.02
N ALA A 32 -34.80 24.51 8.83
CA ALA A 32 -34.51 25.79 8.17
C ALA A 32 -33.56 26.67 9.00
N SER A 33 -33.71 26.67 10.33
CA SER A 33 -32.81 27.33 11.27
C SER A 33 -31.39 26.75 11.20
N THR A 34 -31.25 25.43 11.20
CA THR A 34 -29.95 24.75 11.06
C THR A 34 -29.29 25.07 9.71
N ALA A 35 -30.04 25.07 8.61
CA ALA A 35 -29.53 25.45 7.29
C ALA A 35 -29.03 26.91 7.25
N ALA A 36 -29.76 27.84 7.87
CA ALA A 36 -29.37 29.25 7.98
C ALA A 36 -28.16 29.50 8.92
N LEU A 37 -27.88 28.58 9.85
CA LEU A 37 -26.69 28.61 10.69
C LEU A 37 -25.46 28.08 9.94
N LEU A 38 -25.61 26.98 9.20
CA LEU A 38 -24.57 26.40 8.35
C LEU A 38 -24.10 27.39 7.27
N SER A 39 -25.01 28.18 6.69
CA SER A 39 -24.66 29.21 5.69
C SER A 39 -23.93 30.44 6.25
N ARG A 40 -23.62 30.49 7.56
CA ARG A 40 -22.89 31.60 8.21
C ARG A 40 -21.49 31.21 8.71
N LEU A 41 -21.14 29.93 8.67
CA LEU A 41 -19.78 29.48 8.92
C LEU A 41 -18.89 29.89 7.74
N HIS A 42 -17.81 30.62 8.01
CA HIS A 42 -16.82 30.99 7.00
C HIS A 42 -16.04 29.75 6.54
N LEU A 43 -16.55 29.09 5.50
CA LEU A 43 -15.77 28.16 4.70
C LEU A 43 -14.57 28.91 4.09
N PRO A 44 -13.35 28.35 4.12
CA PRO A 44 -12.27 28.86 3.27
C PRO A 44 -12.71 28.79 1.80
N GLN A 45 -12.19 29.71 0.98
CA GLN A 45 -12.68 29.93 -0.39
C GLN A 45 -12.86 28.61 -1.16
N GLN A 46 -14.09 28.38 -1.63
CA GLN A 46 -14.31 27.36 -2.66
C GLN A 46 -13.43 27.73 -3.86
N HIS A 47 -12.50 26.86 -4.21
CA HIS A 47 -11.82 26.95 -5.50
C HIS A 47 -12.90 26.92 -6.58
N GLN A 48 -13.13 28.06 -7.25
CA GLN A 48 -13.93 28.09 -8.46
C GLN A 48 -13.30 27.10 -9.44
N PHE A 49 -14.12 26.17 -9.97
CA PHE A 49 -13.67 25.23 -10.99
C PHE A 49 -13.27 26.01 -12.24
N ASN A 50 -12.00 26.37 -12.34
CA ASN A 50 -11.41 27.04 -13.50
C ASN A 50 -11.16 26.02 -14.63
N ARG A 51 -12.16 25.18 -14.88
CA ARG A 51 -12.29 24.31 -16.04
C ARG A 51 -12.70 25.20 -17.21
N ASP A 52 -12.06 25.06 -18.36
CA ASP A 52 -12.50 25.76 -19.56
C ASP A 52 -13.99 25.48 -19.80
N PRO A 53 -14.83 26.50 -20.04
CA PRO A 53 -16.24 26.27 -20.32
C PRO A 53 -16.33 25.48 -21.61
N LEU A 54 -16.84 24.24 -21.52
CA LEU A 54 -17.18 23.41 -22.67
C LEU A 54 -17.97 24.28 -23.66
N GLY A 55 -17.35 24.52 -24.83
CA GLY A 55 -17.62 25.73 -25.61
C GLY A 55 -19.10 25.95 -25.88
N SER A 56 -19.57 27.18 -25.69
CA SER A 56 -20.97 27.59 -25.82
C SER A 56 -21.45 27.54 -27.28
N SER A 57 -21.60 26.34 -27.82
CA SER A 57 -22.37 26.08 -29.01
C SER A 57 -23.84 26.40 -28.74
N SER A 58 -24.54 26.87 -29.77
CA SER A 58 -25.96 27.21 -29.66
C SER A 58 -26.76 25.99 -29.21
N PHE A 59 -27.49 26.11 -28.09
CA PHE A 59 -28.40 25.08 -27.63
C PHE A 59 -29.41 24.74 -28.73
N ASP A 60 -29.29 23.53 -29.28
CA ASP A 60 -30.31 22.99 -30.19
C ASP A 60 -31.61 22.78 -29.41
N SER A 61 -32.75 22.99 -30.06
CA SER A 61 -34.05 23.24 -29.40
C SER A 61 -34.71 22.00 -28.76
N GLN A 62 -34.04 20.85 -28.80
CA GLN A 62 -34.48 19.60 -28.18
C GLN A 62 -33.76 19.39 -26.84
N PRO A 63 -34.46 18.91 -25.79
CA PRO A 63 -33.78 18.50 -24.57
C PRO A 63 -32.80 17.36 -24.87
N PRO A 64 -31.58 17.36 -24.30
CA PRO A 64 -30.62 16.30 -24.54
C PRO A 64 -31.15 14.95 -24.05
N SER A 65 -31.07 13.93 -24.91
CA SER A 65 -31.48 12.57 -24.55
C SER A 65 -30.57 11.97 -23.48
N SER A 66 -31.13 11.10 -22.64
CA SER A 66 -30.36 10.21 -21.76
C SER A 66 -29.66 9.08 -22.51
N GLU A 67 -30.02 8.86 -23.79
CA GLU A 67 -29.46 7.80 -24.64
C GLU A 67 -28.45 8.36 -25.66
N ILE A 68 -27.42 7.56 -25.97
CA ILE A 68 -26.50 7.86 -27.08
C ILE A 68 -27.21 7.57 -28.39
N SER A 69 -27.77 8.60 -29.03
CA SER A 69 -28.43 8.45 -30.33
C SER A 69 -27.42 8.22 -31.47
N LEU A 70 -27.86 7.53 -32.52
CA LEU A 70 -27.04 7.26 -33.70
C LEU A 70 -26.59 8.55 -34.40
N ASP A 71 -27.42 9.60 -34.38
CA ASP A 71 -27.06 10.91 -34.94
C ASP A 71 -25.95 11.61 -34.13
N LEU A 72 -25.94 11.45 -32.80
CA LEU A 72 -24.86 11.96 -31.95
C LEU A 72 -23.56 11.19 -32.23
N PHE A 73 -23.64 9.87 -32.29
CA PHE A 73 -22.50 9.01 -32.63
C PHE A 73 -21.91 9.39 -34.01
N ALA A 74 -22.74 9.54 -35.04
CA ALA A 74 -22.31 9.93 -36.38
C ALA A 74 -21.67 11.33 -36.41
N LYS A 75 -22.18 12.30 -35.63
CA LYS A 75 -21.56 13.63 -35.44
C LYS A 75 -20.18 13.52 -34.79
N TRP A 76 -20.02 12.67 -33.76
CA TRP A 76 -18.72 12.46 -33.10
C TRP A 76 -17.71 11.76 -34.01
N GLN A 77 -18.12 10.73 -34.75
CA GLN A 77 -17.27 10.03 -35.71
C GLN A 77 -16.75 11.00 -36.80
N ASN A 78 -17.64 11.80 -37.40
CA ASN A 78 -17.25 12.82 -38.39
C ASN A 78 -16.29 13.88 -37.82
N SER A 79 -16.37 14.19 -36.53
CA SER A 79 -15.45 15.11 -35.85
C SER A 79 -14.07 14.47 -35.65
N PHE A 80 -14.02 13.21 -35.21
CA PHE A 80 -12.79 12.44 -35.04
C PHE A 80 -12.06 12.20 -36.36
N GLU A 81 -12.77 11.82 -37.42
CA GLU A 81 -12.23 11.57 -38.77
C GLU A 81 -11.59 12.82 -39.40
N ARG A 82 -11.99 14.01 -38.98
CA ARG A 82 -11.47 15.31 -39.47
C ARG A 82 -10.42 15.93 -38.54
N ASN A 83 -9.98 15.21 -37.51
CA ASN A 83 -9.01 15.69 -36.52
C ASN A 83 -7.66 14.99 -36.73
N ASP A 84 -6.78 15.59 -37.52
CA ASP A 84 -5.46 15.04 -37.88
C ASP A 84 -4.62 14.60 -36.66
N ARG A 85 -4.69 15.35 -35.55
CA ARG A 85 -4.01 15.02 -34.29
C ARG A 85 -4.56 13.73 -33.68
N ALA A 86 -5.88 13.57 -33.67
CA ALA A 86 -6.53 12.35 -33.18
C ALA A 86 -6.30 11.15 -34.12
N GLN A 87 -6.28 11.36 -35.44
CA GLN A 87 -5.91 10.32 -36.41
C GLN A 87 -4.45 9.86 -36.25
N PHE A 88 -3.52 10.80 -36.07
CA PHE A 88 -2.12 10.48 -35.80
C PHE A 88 -1.94 9.75 -34.45
N ALA A 89 -2.57 10.24 -33.38
CA ALA A 89 -2.54 9.59 -32.07
C ALA A 89 -3.13 8.18 -32.12
N SER A 90 -4.26 7.98 -32.79
CA SER A 90 -4.87 6.67 -33.05
C SER A 90 -3.92 5.73 -33.80
N THR A 91 -3.24 6.24 -34.83
CA THR A 91 -2.26 5.46 -35.62
C THR A 91 -1.10 4.95 -34.76
N VAL A 92 -0.60 5.75 -33.83
CA VAL A 92 0.49 5.36 -32.90
C VAL A 92 -0.01 4.45 -31.77
N LEU A 93 -1.06 4.88 -31.06
CA LEU A 93 -1.52 4.23 -29.84
C LEU A 93 -2.27 2.91 -30.10
N SER A 94 -2.85 2.70 -31.29
CA SER A 94 -3.40 1.39 -31.69
C SER A 94 -2.34 0.29 -31.91
N LYS A 95 -1.05 0.62 -31.75
CA LYS A 95 0.11 -0.28 -31.94
C LYS A 95 1.18 -0.20 -30.84
N GLN A 96 1.01 0.65 -29.81
CA GLN A 96 2.05 0.90 -28.79
C GLN A 96 1.43 1.04 -27.39
N HIS A 97 2.19 0.66 -26.36
CA HIS A 97 1.79 0.91 -24.97
C HIS A 97 1.82 2.41 -24.66
N LEU A 98 0.79 2.92 -23.99
CA LEU A 98 0.54 4.35 -23.82
C LEU A 98 1.71 5.09 -23.14
N SER A 99 2.26 4.53 -22.05
CA SER A 99 3.40 5.11 -21.34
C SER A 99 4.72 5.07 -22.11
N LEU A 100 4.87 4.21 -23.13
CA LEU A 100 6.04 4.19 -24.01
C LEU A 100 5.87 5.19 -25.16
N ALA A 101 4.69 5.26 -25.75
CA ALA A 101 4.39 6.17 -26.85
C ALA A 101 4.48 7.65 -26.44
N LEU A 102 4.08 7.97 -25.21
CA LEU A 102 4.05 9.34 -24.69
C LEU A 102 5.26 9.70 -23.82
N LEU A 103 6.37 8.97 -23.85
CA LEU A 103 7.50 9.19 -22.93
C LEU A 103 8.28 10.50 -23.21
N SER A 104 8.39 11.36 -22.20
CA SER A 104 8.98 12.70 -22.30
C SER A 104 10.51 12.65 -22.34
N ARG A 105 11.09 12.78 -23.54
CA ARG A 105 12.54 12.93 -23.72
C ARG A 105 13.15 14.13 -22.97
N GLN A 106 12.35 15.14 -22.64
CA GLN A 106 12.82 16.31 -21.87
C GLN A 106 13.00 15.97 -20.39
N ALA A 107 12.06 15.23 -19.79
CA ALA A 107 12.20 14.71 -18.43
C ALA A 107 13.44 13.81 -18.32
N LEU A 108 13.54 12.78 -19.19
CA LEU A 108 14.69 11.86 -19.25
C LEU A 108 16.07 12.56 -19.36
N ALA A 109 16.14 13.76 -19.95
CA ALA A 109 17.38 14.52 -20.10
C ALA A 109 17.69 15.45 -18.91
N ALA A 110 16.67 15.88 -18.16
CA ALA A 110 16.80 16.68 -16.94
C ALA A 110 17.07 15.81 -15.70
N ASP A 111 16.49 14.60 -15.67
CA ASP A 111 16.31 13.75 -14.50
C ASP A 111 17.56 12.94 -14.12
N LYS A 112 18.58 13.65 -13.67
CA LYS A 112 19.90 13.09 -13.33
C LYS A 112 19.94 12.57 -11.89
N GLN A 113 20.45 11.35 -11.73
CA GLN A 113 20.71 10.63 -10.46
C GLN A 113 21.89 11.23 -9.65
N ILE A 114 21.94 12.56 -9.53
CA ILE A 114 22.96 13.34 -8.83
C ILE A 114 22.31 14.05 -7.64
N PHE A 115 22.83 13.84 -6.43
CA PHE A 115 22.25 14.33 -5.18
C PHE A 115 23.30 15.08 -4.36
N SER A 116 22.91 16.13 -3.62
CA SER A 116 23.87 16.96 -2.86
C SER A 116 24.05 16.48 -1.41
N HIS A 117 23.11 15.70 -0.90
CA HIS A 117 23.19 15.05 0.41
C HIS A 117 22.79 13.58 0.24
N THR A 118 23.70 12.65 0.53
CA THR A 118 23.47 11.20 0.51
C THR A 118 23.77 10.62 1.89
N LEU A 119 23.14 9.50 2.23
CA LEU A 119 23.54 8.70 3.39
C LEU A 119 24.97 8.20 3.24
N THR A 120 25.69 8.07 4.36
CA THR A 120 27.13 7.70 4.39
C THR A 120 27.39 6.25 3.96
N VAL A 121 26.39 5.40 4.09
CA VAL A 121 26.41 3.99 3.67
C VAL A 121 25.09 3.69 2.96
N GLN A 122 25.17 3.09 1.77
CA GLN A 122 24.04 2.46 1.08
C GLN A 122 24.24 0.94 1.16
N PRO A 123 23.47 0.22 2.00
CA PRO A 123 23.59 -1.22 2.15
C PRO A 123 23.37 -2.00 0.85
N THR A 124 24.19 -3.01 0.61
CA THR A 124 24.06 -3.95 -0.51
C THR A 124 23.58 -5.33 0.00
N PRO A 125 23.06 -6.23 -0.85
CA PRO A 125 22.61 -5.97 -2.22
C PRO A 125 21.37 -5.07 -2.24
N VAL A 126 20.93 -4.65 -3.43
CA VAL A 126 19.56 -4.17 -3.63
C VAL A 126 18.60 -5.35 -3.46
N THR A 127 17.49 -5.12 -2.74
CA THR A 127 16.56 -6.18 -2.37
C THR A 127 15.49 -6.43 -3.45
N ASN A 128 14.85 -7.60 -3.44
CA ASN A 128 13.80 -7.94 -4.42
C ASN A 128 12.62 -8.70 -3.79
N GLN A 129 11.45 -8.06 -3.71
CA GLN A 129 10.19 -8.65 -3.24
C GLN A 129 9.57 -9.65 -4.24
N LYS A 130 9.94 -9.56 -5.52
CA LYS A 130 9.38 -10.34 -6.66
C LYS A 130 7.84 -10.29 -6.68
N SER A 131 7.18 -11.41 -6.98
CA SER A 131 5.72 -11.51 -7.13
C SER A 131 5.01 -11.60 -5.77
N SER A 132 5.20 -10.57 -4.93
CA SER A 132 4.53 -10.40 -3.64
C SER A 132 4.38 -8.91 -3.31
N GLY A 133 3.39 -8.53 -2.50
CA GLY A 133 3.12 -7.14 -2.09
C GLY A 133 3.96 -6.65 -0.90
N ARG A 134 5.05 -7.34 -0.56
CA ARG A 134 5.82 -7.18 0.69
C ARG A 134 6.65 -5.88 0.81
N CYS A 135 6.47 -4.93 -0.10
CA CYS A 135 7.21 -3.66 -0.19
C CYS A 135 7.46 -2.96 1.17
N TRP A 136 6.43 -2.87 2.01
CA TRP A 136 6.47 -2.26 3.33
C TRP A 136 7.43 -2.97 4.31
N LEU A 137 7.51 -4.32 4.26
CA LEU A 137 8.48 -5.12 5.02
C LEU A 137 9.90 -4.91 4.46
N PHE A 138 10.06 -4.93 3.13
CA PHE A 138 11.36 -4.69 2.48
C PHE A 138 11.91 -3.28 2.80
N ALA A 139 11.09 -2.24 2.69
CA ALA A 139 11.45 -0.88 3.04
C ALA A 139 11.79 -0.75 4.55
N THR A 140 11.09 -1.47 5.41
CA THR A 140 11.40 -1.50 6.86
C THR A 140 12.75 -2.18 7.12
N CYS A 141 12.97 -3.35 6.53
CA CYS A 141 14.25 -4.06 6.60
C CYS A 141 15.39 -3.21 6.03
N ASN A 142 15.17 -2.43 4.96
CA ASN A 142 16.17 -1.53 4.39
C ASN A 142 16.51 -0.35 5.32
N VAL A 143 15.53 0.20 6.06
CA VAL A 143 15.78 1.20 7.12
C VAL A 143 16.57 0.60 8.29
N LEU A 144 16.17 -0.58 8.80
CA LEU A 144 16.85 -1.21 9.94
C LEU A 144 18.27 -1.69 9.58
N ARG A 145 18.47 -2.29 8.40
CA ARG A 145 19.75 -2.92 8.01
C ARG A 145 20.90 -1.91 7.94
N MET A 146 20.63 -0.64 7.65
CA MET A 146 21.65 0.40 7.61
C MET A 146 22.36 0.60 8.96
N GLY A 147 21.61 0.53 10.08
CA GLY A 147 22.19 0.57 11.42
C GLY A 147 23.04 -0.66 11.74
N ILE A 148 22.64 -1.83 11.23
CA ILE A 148 23.34 -3.11 11.42
C ILE A 148 24.65 -3.12 10.63
N VAL A 149 24.61 -2.79 9.33
CA VAL A 149 25.80 -2.71 8.45
C VAL A 149 26.87 -1.79 9.04
N LYS A 150 26.47 -0.61 9.53
CA LYS A 150 27.38 0.33 10.21
C LYS A 150 27.97 -0.22 11.52
N LYS A 151 27.18 -0.97 12.32
CA LYS A 151 27.62 -1.52 13.62
C LYS A 151 28.59 -2.69 13.48
N PHE A 152 28.40 -3.55 12.48
CA PHE A 152 29.18 -4.78 12.30
C PHE A 152 30.22 -4.71 11.17
N ASN A 153 30.40 -3.54 10.54
CA ASN A 153 31.29 -3.34 9.38
C ASN A 153 31.00 -4.35 8.24
N LEU A 154 29.74 -4.49 7.85
CA LEU A 154 29.33 -5.50 6.86
C LEU A 154 29.53 -5.00 5.42
N GLY A 155 29.71 -5.95 4.50
CA GLY A 155 29.43 -5.75 3.08
C GLY A 155 27.95 -6.02 2.80
N ASP A 156 27.69 -7.05 1.98
CA ASP A 156 26.34 -7.51 1.67
C ASP A 156 25.60 -8.03 2.91
N PHE A 157 24.41 -7.46 3.19
CA PHE A 157 23.55 -7.88 4.30
C PHE A 157 22.07 -7.55 4.05
N GLU A 158 21.22 -8.52 4.39
CA GLU A 158 19.75 -8.39 4.45
C GLU A 158 19.22 -8.93 5.77
N LEU A 159 18.19 -8.28 6.31
CA LEU A 159 17.27 -8.89 7.28
C LEU A 159 16.28 -9.78 6.53
N SER A 160 15.83 -10.86 7.17
CA SER A 160 14.85 -11.77 6.58
C SER A 160 13.48 -11.09 6.42
N GLN A 161 13.10 -10.82 5.17
CA GLN A 161 11.77 -10.31 4.84
C GLN A 161 10.73 -11.45 4.81
N SER A 162 11.15 -12.70 4.60
CA SER A 162 10.30 -13.89 4.71
C SER A 162 9.91 -14.17 6.17
N TYR A 163 10.79 -13.92 7.14
CA TYR A 163 10.51 -14.09 8.58
C TYR A 163 9.32 -13.25 9.04
N LEU A 164 9.36 -11.94 8.76
CA LEU A 164 8.26 -11.03 9.09
C LEU A 164 6.98 -11.38 8.30
N PHE A 165 7.11 -11.82 7.04
CA PHE A 165 5.96 -12.20 6.21
C PHE A 165 5.25 -13.48 6.68
N PHE A 166 5.98 -14.44 7.26
CA PHE A 166 5.39 -15.61 7.90
C PHE A 166 4.45 -15.19 9.03
N TYR A 167 4.95 -14.36 9.95
CA TYR A 167 4.18 -13.93 11.12
C TYR A 167 3.07 -12.93 10.76
N ASP A 168 3.29 -12.05 9.77
CA ASP A 168 2.25 -11.18 9.23
C ASP A 168 1.07 -11.98 8.67
N THR A 169 1.35 -13.00 7.86
CA THR A 169 0.34 -13.91 7.30
C THR A 169 -0.39 -14.67 8.42
N LEU A 170 0.34 -15.19 9.41
CA LEU A 170 -0.26 -15.91 10.54
C LEU A 170 -1.17 -15.00 11.40
N GLU A 171 -0.79 -13.75 11.59
CA GLU A 171 -1.54 -12.80 12.40
C GLU A 171 -2.72 -12.19 11.65
N LYS A 172 -2.62 -11.93 10.34
CA LYS A 172 -3.76 -11.50 9.51
C LYS A 172 -4.89 -12.52 9.49
N ALA A 173 -4.57 -13.81 9.33
CA ALA A 173 -5.53 -14.89 9.51
C ALA A 173 -6.24 -14.84 10.88
N ASN A 174 -5.47 -14.68 11.96
CA ASN A 174 -5.99 -14.56 13.33
C ASN A 174 -6.89 -13.31 13.51
N TYR A 175 -6.49 -12.17 12.95
CA TYR A 175 -7.18 -10.87 13.02
C TYR A 175 -8.48 -10.86 12.24
N TYR A 176 -8.49 -11.46 11.04
CA TYR A 176 -9.70 -11.66 10.25
C TYR A 176 -10.68 -12.56 11.01
N LEU A 177 -10.24 -13.72 11.50
CA LEU A 177 -11.13 -14.65 12.22
C LEU A 177 -11.66 -14.05 13.54
N GLU A 178 -10.85 -13.32 14.31
CA GLU A 178 -11.36 -12.54 15.47
C GLU A 178 -12.36 -11.45 15.04
N SER A 179 -12.10 -10.75 13.93
CA SER A 179 -13.05 -9.76 13.40
C SER A 179 -14.36 -10.39 12.95
N MET A 180 -14.36 -11.65 12.48
CA MET A 180 -15.59 -12.38 12.13
C MET A 180 -16.37 -12.86 13.35
N ILE A 181 -15.69 -13.13 14.49
CA ILE A 181 -16.34 -13.40 15.78
C ILE A 181 -16.92 -12.10 16.38
N ASP A 182 -16.17 -11.01 16.31
CA ASP A 182 -16.57 -9.69 16.83
C ASP A 182 -17.70 -9.03 16.00
N LEU A 183 -17.82 -9.40 14.72
CA LEU A 183 -18.91 -9.02 13.81
C LEU A 183 -19.96 -10.13 13.63
N ALA A 184 -20.08 -11.10 14.56
CA ALA A 184 -21.00 -12.23 14.38
C ALA A 184 -22.49 -11.82 14.30
N ASP A 185 -22.94 -10.81 15.05
CA ASP A 185 -24.32 -10.28 14.95
C ASP A 185 -24.58 -9.48 13.64
N GLU A 186 -23.55 -9.06 12.90
CA GLU A 186 -23.71 -8.32 11.62
C GLU A 186 -24.10 -9.28 10.48
N PRO A 187 -24.93 -8.86 9.50
CA PRO A 187 -25.21 -9.62 8.28
C PRO A 187 -23.95 -9.98 7.48
N ILE A 188 -23.94 -11.15 6.84
CA ILE A 188 -22.79 -11.64 6.05
C ILE A 188 -22.48 -10.76 4.82
N ASP A 189 -23.50 -10.06 4.29
CA ASP A 189 -23.43 -9.11 3.18
C ASP A 189 -23.22 -7.66 3.64
N ALA A 190 -23.16 -7.39 4.95
CA ALA A 190 -22.87 -6.07 5.49
C ALA A 190 -21.53 -5.55 4.96
N ARG A 191 -21.47 -4.25 4.59
CA ARG A 191 -20.31 -3.65 3.91
C ARG A 191 -18.99 -3.90 4.65
N ILE A 192 -18.99 -3.93 5.98
CA ILE A 192 -17.81 -4.21 6.79
C ILE A 192 -17.34 -5.68 6.67
N VAL A 193 -18.27 -6.64 6.75
CA VAL A 193 -17.98 -8.08 6.62
C VAL A 193 -17.52 -8.43 5.21
N SER A 194 -18.20 -7.88 4.20
CA SER A 194 -17.86 -8.00 2.79
C SER A 194 -16.47 -7.42 2.47
N HIS A 195 -16.17 -6.21 2.95
CA HIS A 195 -14.86 -5.59 2.77
C HIS A 195 -13.72 -6.38 3.43
N LEU A 196 -13.83 -6.77 4.70
CA LEU A 196 -12.81 -7.58 5.37
C LEU A 196 -12.62 -8.94 4.69
N SER A 197 -13.70 -9.53 4.18
CA SER A 197 -13.66 -10.79 3.45
C SER A 197 -13.11 -10.65 2.02
N SER A 198 -12.95 -9.44 1.49
CA SER A 198 -12.47 -9.23 0.11
C SER A 198 -10.99 -9.60 -0.06
N SER A 199 -10.13 -9.19 0.88
CA SER A 199 -8.68 -9.43 0.87
C SER A 199 -8.11 -9.65 2.29
N PRO A 200 -8.61 -10.63 3.08
CA PRO A 200 -8.17 -10.88 4.46
C PRO A 200 -6.69 -11.27 4.56
N GLU A 201 -6.10 -11.68 3.43
CA GLU A 201 -4.73 -12.18 3.30
C GLU A 201 -3.90 -11.35 2.32
N GLY A 202 -4.20 -10.06 2.18
CA GLY A 202 -3.39 -9.13 1.39
C GLY A 202 -1.95 -9.05 1.91
N ASP A 203 -0.97 -9.03 1.01
CA ASP A 203 0.46 -8.93 1.37
C ASP A 203 0.84 -7.56 1.97
N GLY A 204 0.03 -6.51 1.73
CA GLY A 204 0.29 -5.14 2.14
C GLY A 204 0.15 -4.87 3.64
N GLY A 205 0.79 -3.81 4.15
CA GLY A 205 0.67 -3.46 5.57
C GLY A 205 1.37 -2.15 5.93
N GLN A 206 0.99 -1.60 7.09
CA GLN A 206 1.37 -0.25 7.52
C GLN A 206 2.53 -0.26 8.53
N TRP A 207 3.07 0.92 8.84
CA TRP A 207 4.17 1.04 9.82
C TRP A 207 3.85 0.40 11.18
N ASP A 208 2.71 0.76 11.79
CA ASP A 208 2.34 0.23 13.10
C ASP A 208 2.11 -1.30 13.09
N MET A 209 1.74 -1.87 11.94
CA MET A 209 1.61 -3.33 11.74
C MET A 209 2.97 -4.03 11.78
N VAL A 210 4.03 -3.44 11.22
CA VAL A 210 5.39 -4.02 11.29
C VAL A 210 6.04 -3.75 12.64
N VAL A 211 5.70 -2.65 13.33
CA VAL A 211 6.02 -2.48 14.76
C VAL A 211 5.41 -3.63 15.57
N GLY A 212 4.13 -3.97 15.35
CA GLY A 212 3.46 -5.09 16.02
C GLY A 212 4.16 -6.43 15.83
N LEU A 213 4.74 -6.67 14.63
CA LEU A 213 5.53 -7.87 14.35
C LEU A 213 6.91 -7.82 15.02
N ILE A 214 7.66 -6.73 14.85
CA ILE A 214 9.04 -6.61 15.34
C ILE A 214 9.10 -6.62 16.88
N GLU A 215 8.18 -5.93 17.57
CA GLU A 215 8.15 -5.91 19.05
C GLU A 215 7.64 -7.24 19.65
N LYS A 216 7.04 -8.14 18.84
CA LYS A 216 6.51 -9.46 19.27
C LYS A 216 7.39 -10.65 18.87
N TYR A 217 8.01 -10.57 17.70
CA TYR A 217 8.78 -11.66 17.09
C TYR A 217 10.25 -11.31 16.84
N GLY A 218 10.64 -10.03 16.93
CA GLY A 218 12.01 -9.59 16.63
C GLY A 218 12.32 -9.62 15.13
N VAL A 219 13.60 -9.70 14.79
CA VAL A 219 14.08 -9.85 13.40
C VAL A 219 15.30 -10.77 13.35
N VAL A 220 15.53 -11.44 12.22
CA VAL A 220 16.72 -12.27 11.99
C VAL A 220 17.47 -11.86 10.71
N PRO A 221 18.79 -12.08 10.62
CA PRO A 221 19.52 -12.06 9.34
C PRO A 221 18.87 -13.00 8.31
N LYS A 222 18.87 -12.62 7.03
CA LYS A 222 18.32 -13.46 5.95
C LYS A 222 19.02 -14.83 5.83
N ALA A 223 20.30 -14.91 6.18
CA ALA A 223 21.05 -16.18 6.25
C ALA A 223 20.52 -17.18 7.30
N VAL A 224 19.68 -16.74 8.25
CA VAL A 224 19.05 -17.59 9.27
C VAL A 224 17.68 -18.11 8.82
N TYR A 225 16.98 -17.36 7.96
CA TYR A 225 15.70 -17.74 7.37
C TYR A 225 15.54 -17.02 6.03
N ASP A 226 15.80 -17.71 4.92
CA ASP A 226 15.87 -17.13 3.58
C ASP A 226 14.49 -17.09 2.88
N GLU A 227 14.47 -16.68 1.62
CA GLU A 227 13.31 -16.74 0.74
C GLU A 227 12.90 -18.18 0.38
N SER A 228 11.60 -18.43 0.42
CA SER A 228 10.96 -19.62 -0.17
C SER A 228 10.38 -19.28 -1.54
N TYR A 229 9.94 -20.31 -2.29
CA TYR A 229 9.17 -20.07 -3.52
C TYR A 229 7.92 -19.21 -3.25
N HIS A 230 7.19 -19.46 -2.17
CA HIS A 230 5.93 -18.78 -1.88
C HIS A 230 6.08 -17.40 -1.22
N SER A 231 7.19 -17.10 -0.54
CA SER A 231 7.47 -15.70 -0.16
C SER A 231 7.81 -14.86 -1.38
N SER A 232 8.52 -15.45 -2.35
CA SER A 232 8.86 -14.85 -3.64
C SER A 232 7.71 -14.85 -4.68
N ASN A 233 6.66 -15.66 -4.46
CA ASN A 233 5.47 -15.76 -5.33
C ASN A 233 4.22 -16.13 -4.49
N SER A 234 3.59 -15.12 -3.89
CA SER A 234 2.58 -15.30 -2.84
C SER A 234 1.18 -15.64 -3.37
N GLY A 235 0.81 -15.15 -4.56
CA GLY A 235 -0.58 -15.10 -5.04
C GLY A 235 -1.36 -16.43 -5.00
N GLY A 236 -0.72 -17.55 -5.36
CA GLY A 236 -1.35 -18.87 -5.29
C GLY A 236 -1.68 -19.32 -3.86
N LEU A 237 -0.75 -19.07 -2.92
CA LEU A 237 -0.95 -19.36 -1.50
C LEU A 237 -2.02 -18.44 -0.89
N LYS A 238 -1.97 -17.14 -1.19
CA LYS A 238 -2.94 -16.17 -0.65
C LYS A 238 -4.36 -16.40 -1.20
N THR A 239 -4.52 -16.83 -2.45
CA THR A 239 -5.82 -17.27 -3.01
C THR A 239 -6.39 -18.48 -2.25
N PHE A 240 -5.56 -19.49 -1.97
CA PHE A 240 -5.97 -20.65 -1.17
C PHE A 240 -6.34 -20.28 0.27
N LEU A 241 -5.47 -19.53 0.97
CA LEU A 241 -5.70 -19.11 2.36
C LEU A 241 -6.93 -18.21 2.48
N THR A 242 -7.10 -17.24 1.59
CA THR A 242 -8.32 -16.39 1.53
C THR A 242 -9.58 -17.25 1.42
N SER A 243 -9.55 -18.28 0.57
CA SER A 243 -10.70 -19.17 0.37
C SER A 243 -11.00 -20.00 1.62
N LYS A 244 -9.96 -20.56 2.27
CA LYS A 244 -10.12 -21.37 3.49
C LYS A 244 -10.43 -20.54 4.74
N LEU A 245 -10.03 -19.27 4.78
CA LEU A 245 -10.40 -18.33 5.85
C LEU A 245 -11.86 -17.89 5.74
N ARG A 246 -12.39 -17.64 4.54
CA ARG A 246 -13.83 -17.38 4.33
C ARG A 246 -14.69 -18.58 4.78
N ASP A 247 -14.24 -19.79 4.46
CA ASP A 247 -14.85 -21.05 4.92
C ASP A 247 -14.81 -21.16 6.47
N PHE A 248 -13.65 -20.94 7.09
CA PHE A 248 -13.54 -20.85 8.55
C PHE A 248 -14.39 -19.72 9.18
N ALA A 249 -14.57 -18.58 8.51
CA ALA A 249 -15.42 -17.48 9.01
C ALA A 249 -16.90 -17.87 9.08
N LEU A 250 -17.39 -18.64 8.10
CA LEU A 250 -18.74 -19.20 8.12
C LEU A 250 -18.88 -20.25 9.23
N GLU A 251 -17.88 -21.13 9.39
CA GLU A 251 -17.83 -22.12 10.48
C GLU A 251 -17.84 -21.45 11.88
N LEU A 252 -17.07 -20.38 12.08
CA LEU A 252 -17.06 -19.62 13.34
C LEU A 252 -18.39 -18.94 13.66
N ARG A 253 -19.07 -18.40 12.65
CA ARG A 253 -20.39 -17.77 12.83
C ARG A 253 -21.46 -18.82 13.17
N GLN A 254 -21.44 -19.98 12.50
CA GLN A 254 -22.32 -21.10 12.86
C GLN A 254 -22.07 -21.56 14.32
N VAL A 255 -20.81 -21.75 14.71
CA VAL A 255 -20.45 -22.13 16.10
C VAL A 255 -20.87 -21.07 17.13
N HIS A 256 -20.73 -19.78 16.80
CA HIS A 256 -21.23 -18.68 17.62
C HIS A 256 -22.75 -18.76 17.78
N ASP A 257 -23.49 -18.85 16.67
CA ASP A 257 -24.95 -18.78 16.67
C ASP A 257 -25.58 -20.03 17.30
N ASP A 258 -24.99 -21.22 17.15
CA ASP A 258 -25.42 -22.44 17.84
C ASP A 258 -25.20 -22.34 19.36
N ALA A 259 -24.03 -21.88 19.81
CA ALA A 259 -23.72 -21.72 21.23
C ALA A 259 -24.57 -20.61 21.89
N LEU A 260 -24.88 -19.54 21.14
CA LEU A 260 -25.78 -18.45 21.54
C LEU A 260 -27.22 -18.97 21.69
N ASN A 261 -27.71 -19.73 20.71
CA ASN A 261 -29.04 -20.34 20.74
C ASN A 261 -29.17 -21.39 21.85
N GLN A 262 -28.13 -22.19 22.11
CA GLN A 262 -28.09 -23.12 23.25
C GLN A 262 -28.15 -22.35 24.58
N SER A 263 -27.34 -21.31 24.73
CA SER A 263 -27.23 -20.57 25.99
C SER A 263 -28.51 -19.80 26.34
N ILE A 264 -29.21 -19.23 25.35
CA ILE A 264 -30.51 -18.58 25.55
C ILE A 264 -31.63 -19.61 25.70
N ASN A 265 -31.85 -20.46 24.68
CA ASN A 265 -33.08 -21.24 24.57
C ASN A 265 -33.08 -22.56 25.37
N ILE A 266 -31.91 -23.08 25.73
CA ILE A 266 -31.76 -24.36 26.46
C ILE A 266 -31.25 -24.13 27.89
N LEU A 267 -30.30 -23.21 28.08
CA LEU A 267 -29.74 -22.90 29.41
C LEU A 267 -30.40 -21.71 30.12
N GLY A 268 -31.27 -20.95 29.44
CA GLY A 268 -32.02 -19.84 30.05
C GLY A 268 -31.17 -18.63 30.48
N LYS A 269 -29.96 -18.46 29.91
CA LYS A 269 -29.08 -17.33 30.20
C LYS A 269 -29.60 -16.04 29.55
N ASP A 270 -29.22 -14.91 30.14
CA ASP A 270 -29.39 -13.59 29.52
C ASP A 270 -28.53 -13.44 28.24
N ARG A 271 -28.84 -12.43 27.41
CA ARG A 271 -28.20 -12.23 26.10
C ARG A 271 -26.71 -11.91 26.19
N ASP A 272 -26.26 -11.22 27.23
CA ASP A 272 -24.85 -10.81 27.37
C ASP A 272 -23.99 -11.99 27.85
N SER A 273 -24.46 -12.74 28.84
CA SER A 273 -23.86 -14.02 29.26
C SER A 273 -23.81 -15.02 28.09
N ALA A 274 -24.90 -15.17 27.35
CA ALA A 274 -24.98 -16.06 26.20
C ALA A 274 -24.05 -15.64 25.05
N LYS A 275 -23.86 -14.33 24.82
CA LYS A 275 -22.88 -13.82 23.85
C LYS A 275 -21.44 -14.07 24.32
N ALA A 276 -21.16 -13.95 25.62
CA ALA A 276 -19.86 -14.31 26.18
C ALA A 276 -19.55 -15.81 26.03
N ASP A 277 -20.54 -16.69 26.22
CA ASP A 277 -20.42 -18.13 25.92
C ASP A 277 -20.13 -18.35 24.43
N ALA A 278 -20.89 -17.71 23.54
CA ALA A 278 -20.78 -17.89 22.09
C ALA A 278 -19.41 -17.48 21.54
N VAL A 279 -18.90 -16.32 21.97
CA VAL A 279 -17.53 -15.85 21.66
C VAL A 279 -16.48 -16.83 22.21
N THR A 280 -16.70 -17.44 23.37
CA THR A 280 -15.78 -18.43 23.95
C THR A 280 -15.74 -19.72 23.13
N HIS A 281 -16.90 -20.24 22.69
CA HIS A 281 -16.98 -21.42 21.83
C HIS A 281 -16.35 -21.16 20.45
N ALA A 282 -16.62 -20.01 19.84
CA ALA A 282 -16.02 -19.62 18.58
C ALA A 282 -14.48 -19.50 18.69
N ARG A 283 -13.94 -18.91 19.77
CA ARG A 283 -12.48 -18.87 19.99
C ARG A 283 -11.85 -20.25 20.17
N ALA A 284 -12.53 -21.19 20.83
CA ALA A 284 -12.07 -22.59 20.97
C ALA A 284 -12.11 -23.38 19.64
N ALA A 285 -13.00 -23.01 18.71
CA ALA A 285 -12.93 -23.49 17.33
C ALA A 285 -11.77 -22.84 16.56
N LYS A 286 -11.62 -21.51 16.67
CA LYS A 286 -10.57 -20.72 16.01
C LYS A 286 -9.15 -21.21 16.31
N GLU A 287 -8.87 -21.70 17.52
CA GLU A 287 -7.56 -22.29 17.87
C GLU A 287 -7.16 -23.44 16.91
N LYS A 288 -8.11 -24.35 16.63
CA LYS A 288 -7.92 -25.49 15.71
C LYS A 288 -7.75 -25.01 14.26
N MET A 289 -8.46 -23.96 13.88
CA MET A 289 -8.35 -23.31 12.57
C MET A 289 -6.97 -22.66 12.38
N MET A 290 -6.48 -21.95 13.39
CA MET A 290 -5.14 -21.33 13.38
C MET A 290 -4.01 -22.36 13.34
N ALA A 291 -4.17 -23.51 14.00
CA ALA A 291 -3.23 -24.63 13.84
C ALA A 291 -3.17 -25.14 12.39
N LYS A 292 -4.28 -25.09 11.64
CA LYS A 292 -4.30 -25.41 10.20
C LYS A 292 -3.70 -24.31 9.33
N VAL A 293 -3.93 -23.03 9.64
CA VAL A 293 -3.24 -21.92 8.98
C VAL A 293 -1.72 -22.08 9.16
N TYR A 294 -1.24 -22.24 10.40
CA TYR A 294 0.18 -22.48 10.68
C TYR A 294 0.74 -23.69 9.91
N GLN A 295 0.00 -24.80 9.85
CA GLN A 295 0.40 -25.97 9.06
C GLN A 295 0.61 -25.61 7.56
N CYS A 296 -0.29 -24.83 6.96
CA CYS A 296 -0.14 -24.36 5.59
C CYS A 296 1.07 -23.42 5.39
N LEU A 297 1.34 -22.52 6.33
CA LEU A 297 2.49 -21.60 6.25
C LEU A 297 3.82 -22.35 6.42
N ALA A 298 3.90 -23.28 7.37
CA ALA A 298 5.08 -24.11 7.58
C ALA A 298 5.40 -24.99 6.36
N ILE A 299 4.38 -25.45 5.62
CA ILE A 299 4.57 -26.18 4.35
C ILE A 299 5.06 -25.24 3.24
N ALA A 300 4.51 -24.03 3.13
CA ALA A 300 4.78 -23.11 2.02
C ALA A 300 6.09 -22.31 2.16
N PHE A 301 6.46 -21.95 3.40
CA PHE A 301 7.59 -21.08 3.73
C PHE A 301 8.72 -21.79 4.50
N GLY A 302 8.47 -22.98 5.06
CA GLY A 302 9.32 -23.58 6.09
C GLY A 302 9.10 -22.96 7.47
N THR A 303 9.58 -23.61 8.54
CA THR A 303 9.39 -23.16 9.92
C THR A 303 10.42 -22.08 10.31
N PRO A 304 10.02 -20.85 10.67
CA PRO A 304 10.94 -19.84 11.20
C PRO A 304 11.40 -20.18 12.62
N PRO A 305 12.57 -19.68 13.07
CA PRO A 305 12.97 -19.77 14.47
C PRO A 305 11.99 -18.98 15.36
N SER A 306 11.59 -19.57 16.49
CA SER A 306 10.74 -18.88 17.47
C SER A 306 11.43 -17.63 18.00
N ALA A 307 10.64 -16.61 18.37
CA ALA A 307 11.12 -15.31 18.86
C ALA A 307 12.12 -15.38 20.03
N ASN A 308 12.08 -16.47 20.80
CA ASN A 308 12.94 -16.77 21.95
C ASN A 308 13.82 -18.03 21.74
N SER A 309 13.86 -18.61 20.53
CA SER A 309 14.80 -19.70 20.20
C SER A 309 16.12 -19.12 19.72
N THR A 310 17.23 -19.67 20.19
CA THR A 310 18.56 -19.25 19.75
C THR A 310 18.84 -19.69 18.32
N PHE A 311 19.53 -18.82 17.58
CA PHE A 311 20.20 -19.14 16.32
C PHE A 311 21.67 -18.73 16.42
N THR A 312 22.51 -19.32 15.57
CA THR A 312 23.88 -18.86 15.31
C THR A 312 23.90 -18.17 13.96
N TRP A 313 24.37 -16.93 13.91
CA TRP A 313 24.64 -16.21 12.67
C TRP A 313 26.15 -16.05 12.48
N GLU A 314 26.68 -16.75 11.50
CA GLU A 314 28.08 -16.64 11.07
C GLU A 314 28.16 -15.68 9.88
N TYR A 315 29.15 -14.79 9.87
CA TYR A 315 29.30 -13.78 8.82
C TYR A 315 30.75 -13.39 8.59
N LEU A 316 31.01 -12.78 7.43
CA LEU A 316 32.25 -12.06 7.13
C LEU A 316 32.00 -10.56 7.27
N ASP A 317 32.93 -9.85 7.90
CA ASP A 317 32.97 -8.38 7.79
C ASP A 317 33.54 -7.92 6.43
N ALA A 318 33.57 -6.61 6.20
CA ALA A 318 34.12 -6.00 4.99
C ALA A 318 35.61 -6.34 4.80
N ASP A 319 36.35 -6.52 5.90
CA ASP A 319 37.78 -6.93 5.93
C ASP A 319 37.96 -8.44 5.67
N LYS A 320 36.87 -9.19 5.45
CA LYS A 320 36.80 -10.65 5.24
C LYS A 320 37.23 -11.49 6.45
N LYS A 321 37.13 -10.94 7.66
CA LYS A 321 37.32 -11.69 8.92
C LYS A 321 36.01 -12.41 9.26
N ALA A 322 36.12 -13.65 9.73
CA ALA A 322 34.97 -14.44 10.15
C ALA A 322 34.56 -14.13 11.59
N HIS A 323 33.26 -13.97 11.80
CA HIS A 323 32.61 -13.71 13.09
C HIS A 323 31.43 -14.65 13.28
N SER A 324 31.02 -14.86 14.53
CA SER A 324 29.83 -15.65 14.88
C SER A 324 29.09 -14.99 16.04
N LEU A 325 27.76 -14.90 15.93
CA LEU A 325 26.88 -14.34 16.94
C LEU A 325 25.77 -15.35 17.26
N VAL A 326 25.65 -15.73 18.53
CA VAL A 326 24.49 -16.47 19.04
C VAL A 326 23.48 -15.47 19.62
N SER A 327 22.22 -15.55 19.21
CA SER A 327 21.15 -14.66 19.68
C SER A 327 19.77 -15.27 19.44
N THR A 328 18.74 -14.76 20.12
CA THR A 328 17.34 -14.97 19.74
C THR A 328 16.84 -13.84 18.82
N PRO A 329 15.76 -14.02 18.03
CA PRO A 329 15.21 -12.96 17.18
C PRO A 329 14.87 -11.64 17.91
N LEU A 330 14.36 -11.72 19.14
CA LEU A 330 14.06 -10.54 19.96
C LEU A 330 15.32 -9.85 20.50
N GLU A 331 16.30 -10.62 20.98
CA GLU A 331 17.60 -10.05 21.37
C GLU A 331 18.35 -9.43 20.19
N PHE A 332 18.27 -10.04 19.01
CA PHE A 332 18.89 -9.50 17.79
C PHE A 332 18.26 -8.16 17.40
N TYR A 333 16.94 -8.03 17.50
CA TYR A 333 16.27 -6.74 17.37
C TYR A 333 16.80 -5.72 18.40
N HIS A 334 16.62 -5.99 19.70
CA HIS A 334 16.90 -5.02 20.76
C HIS A 334 18.39 -4.64 20.88
N ASN A 335 19.30 -5.60 20.74
CA ASN A 335 20.74 -5.38 21.00
C ASN A 335 21.53 -5.05 19.72
N HIS A 336 21.07 -5.48 18.54
CA HIS A 336 21.89 -5.43 17.32
C HIS A 336 21.35 -4.48 16.23
N CYS A 337 20.10 -4.02 16.28
CA CYS A 337 19.56 -2.97 15.39
C CYS A 337 20.00 -1.54 15.78
N SER A 338 21.20 -1.37 16.38
CA SER A 338 21.84 -0.06 16.66
C SER A 338 20.97 0.99 17.34
N GLY A 339 20.17 0.56 18.33
CA GLY A 339 19.28 1.45 19.09
C GLY A 339 18.00 1.88 18.35
N PHE A 340 17.74 1.32 17.16
CA PHE A 340 16.46 1.49 16.48
C PHE A 340 15.34 0.82 17.29
N LYS A 341 14.36 1.62 17.74
CA LYS A 341 13.13 1.15 18.37
C LYS A 341 11.96 1.45 17.47
N ALA A 342 11.37 0.45 16.83
CA ALA A 342 10.25 0.62 15.89
C ALA A 342 9.04 1.30 16.58
N SER A 343 8.81 0.95 17.85
CA SER A 343 7.91 1.65 18.79
C SER A 343 8.08 3.18 18.84
N GLU A 344 9.29 3.71 18.69
CA GLU A 344 9.57 5.15 18.78
C GLU A 344 9.43 5.93 17.46
N TYR A 345 9.11 5.25 16.36
CA TYR A 345 8.80 5.87 15.07
C TYR A 345 7.27 6.00 14.87
N ILE A 346 6.87 7.06 14.17
CA ILE A 346 5.47 7.42 13.91
C ILE A 346 5.22 7.78 12.45
N SER A 347 3.99 7.53 12.00
CA SER A 347 3.50 7.84 10.66
C SER A 347 3.03 9.29 10.58
N LEU A 348 3.72 10.11 9.78
CA LEU A 348 3.20 11.40 9.33
C LEU A 348 2.67 11.24 7.91
N ILE A 349 1.54 11.88 7.61
CA ILE A 349 0.86 11.74 6.31
C ILE A 349 0.43 13.09 5.75
N ASN A 350 0.34 13.22 4.43
CA ASN A 350 -0.26 14.36 3.75
C ASN A 350 -1.51 13.91 3.00
N ASP A 351 -2.66 14.21 3.61
CA ASP A 351 -3.98 13.80 3.18
C ASP A 351 -4.92 15.03 3.12
N PRO A 352 -5.03 15.70 1.97
CA PRO A 352 -5.76 16.98 1.82
C PRO A 352 -7.29 16.84 1.81
N ARG A 353 -7.82 15.76 2.42
CA ARG A 353 -9.25 15.54 2.69
C ARG A 353 -9.64 15.83 4.14
N HIS A 354 -8.66 16.00 5.01
CA HIS A 354 -8.83 16.25 6.44
C HIS A 354 -7.95 17.43 6.87
N ASP A 355 -8.25 17.99 8.05
CA ASP A 355 -7.43 19.01 8.68
C ASP A 355 -6.01 18.51 8.97
N PHE A 356 -5.05 19.43 8.96
CA PHE A 356 -3.68 19.17 9.39
C PHE A 356 -3.56 19.26 10.93
N ASN A 357 -2.48 18.70 11.48
CA ASN A 357 -2.17 18.61 12.92
C ASN A 357 -3.17 17.78 13.74
N GLN A 358 -4.03 16.97 13.10
CA GLN A 358 -4.90 15.98 13.75
C GLN A 358 -4.36 14.57 13.58
N SER A 359 -4.65 13.67 14.53
CA SER A 359 -4.37 12.23 14.39
C SER A 359 -5.59 11.45 13.93
N TYR A 360 -5.37 10.40 13.14
CA TYR A 360 -6.43 9.48 12.72
C TYR A 360 -5.96 8.02 12.68
N THR A 361 -6.94 7.13 12.72
CA THR A 361 -6.82 5.67 12.67
C THR A 361 -7.95 5.13 11.79
N VAL A 362 -7.88 3.86 11.39
CA VAL A 362 -8.87 3.24 10.50
C VAL A 362 -9.43 2.00 11.15
N ASN A 363 -10.76 1.90 11.12
CA ASN A 363 -11.49 0.83 11.78
C ASN A 363 -11.08 -0.53 11.20
N ARG A 364 -10.64 -1.45 12.06
CA ARG A 364 -10.21 -2.83 11.70
C ARG A 364 -9.06 -2.93 10.68
N LEU A 365 -8.21 -1.90 10.54
CA LEU A 365 -6.90 -2.11 9.91
C LEU A 365 -5.87 -2.60 10.94
N GLY A 366 -5.28 -3.76 10.70
CA GLY A 366 -4.21 -4.32 11.52
C GLY A 366 -3.77 -5.71 11.06
N ASN A 367 -2.82 -6.29 11.80
CA ASN A 367 -2.41 -7.69 11.67
C ASN A 367 -2.35 -8.37 13.05
N VAL A 368 -1.61 -7.84 14.02
CA VAL A 368 -1.57 -8.40 15.37
C VAL A 368 -2.85 -8.03 16.14
N TRP A 369 -3.68 -9.01 16.49
CA TRP A 369 -4.89 -8.78 17.29
C TRP A 369 -4.53 -8.28 18.69
N GLY A 370 -5.13 -7.15 19.11
CA GLY A 370 -4.74 -6.44 20.33
C GLY A 370 -3.38 -5.73 20.27
N GLY A 371 -2.74 -5.67 19.09
CA GLY A 371 -1.49 -4.97 18.87
C GLY A 371 -1.62 -3.44 18.79
N ARG A 372 -0.53 -2.77 18.41
CA ARG A 372 -0.49 -1.31 18.22
C ARG A 372 -1.48 -0.91 17.10
N PRO A 373 -2.49 -0.07 17.35
CA PRO A 373 -3.40 0.39 16.32
C PRO A 373 -2.67 1.29 15.33
N VAL A 374 -3.04 1.22 14.04
CA VAL A 374 -2.45 2.07 13.00
C VAL A 374 -2.82 3.53 13.24
N ARG A 375 -1.83 4.42 13.36
CA ARG A 375 -2.05 5.83 13.69
C ARG A 375 -1.20 6.74 12.82
N TYR A 376 -1.89 7.68 12.16
CA TYR A 376 -1.29 8.76 11.38
C TYR A 376 -1.47 10.09 12.09
N VAL A 377 -0.59 11.05 11.80
CA VAL A 377 -0.83 12.48 12.02
C VAL A 377 -0.75 13.21 10.68
N ASN A 378 -1.80 13.96 10.34
CA ASN A 378 -1.90 14.67 9.07
C ASN A 378 -1.09 15.98 9.09
N THR A 379 -0.38 16.30 8.01
CA THR A 379 0.43 17.51 7.87
C THR A 379 0.66 17.88 6.40
N THR A 380 1.37 18.98 6.13
CA THR A 380 1.58 19.48 4.76
C THR A 380 2.72 18.76 4.04
N SER A 381 2.74 18.78 2.69
CA SER A 381 3.82 18.19 1.89
C SER A 381 5.19 18.81 2.23
N GLU A 382 5.21 20.11 2.48
CA GLU A 382 6.38 20.90 2.87
C GLU A 382 6.94 20.37 4.19
N THR A 383 6.07 20.17 5.18
CA THR A 383 6.43 19.61 6.49
C THR A 383 7.00 18.20 6.36
N LEU A 384 6.44 17.36 5.49
CA LEU A 384 7.01 16.03 5.20
C LEU A 384 8.41 16.15 4.57
N LYS A 385 8.59 17.00 3.56
CA LYS A 385 9.88 17.20 2.86
C LYS A 385 10.96 17.77 3.78
N ASP A 386 10.64 18.74 4.63
CA ASP A 386 11.58 19.31 5.60
C ASP A 386 12.08 18.25 6.60
N LEU A 387 11.18 17.36 7.03
CA LEU A 387 11.53 16.25 7.93
C LEU A 387 12.35 15.17 7.21
N VAL A 388 12.09 14.91 5.92
CA VAL A 388 12.96 14.07 5.07
C VAL A 388 14.36 14.69 4.94
N ILE A 389 14.47 15.98 4.61
CA ILE A 389 15.76 16.68 4.49
C ILE A 389 16.52 16.64 5.82
N LYS A 390 15.84 16.86 6.95
CA LYS A 390 16.39 16.77 8.30
C LYS A 390 16.92 15.36 8.62
N MET A 391 16.22 14.32 8.20
CA MET A 391 16.65 12.92 8.39
C MET A 391 17.84 12.54 7.51
N ILE A 392 17.84 12.89 6.21
CA ILE A 392 18.97 12.63 5.31
C ILE A 392 20.22 13.39 5.76
N LYS A 393 20.09 14.66 6.18
CA LYS A 393 21.20 15.45 6.78
C LYS A 393 21.69 14.88 8.12
N ALA A 394 20.87 14.09 8.82
CA ALA A 394 21.23 13.37 10.03
C ALA A 394 21.70 11.93 9.76
N ASP A 395 22.01 11.58 8.50
CA ASP A 395 22.48 10.26 8.06
C ASP A 395 21.52 9.11 8.44
N LYS A 396 20.22 9.36 8.29
CA LYS A 396 19.14 8.38 8.51
C LYS A 396 18.24 8.23 7.27
N PRO A 397 17.99 7.00 6.79
CA PRO A 397 17.00 6.74 5.74
C PRO A 397 15.58 7.03 6.24
N VAL A 398 14.66 7.27 5.29
CA VAL A 398 13.24 7.51 5.58
C VAL A 398 12.37 6.54 4.79
N TRP A 399 11.65 5.65 5.49
CA TRP A 399 10.56 4.86 4.91
C TRP A 399 9.44 5.81 4.49
N PHE A 400 8.86 5.60 3.31
CA PHE A 400 7.72 6.36 2.81
C PHE A 400 6.75 5.50 1.99
N GLY A 401 5.49 5.93 1.93
CA GLY A 401 4.41 5.31 1.16
C GLY A 401 3.83 6.27 0.12
N CYS A 402 3.58 5.76 -1.09
CA CYS A 402 3.23 6.56 -2.27
C CYS A 402 2.37 5.79 -3.29
N ASP A 403 1.84 6.48 -4.32
CA ASP A 403 1.24 5.84 -5.49
C ASP A 403 2.28 5.62 -6.61
N VAL A 404 3.14 4.61 -6.47
CA VAL A 404 4.25 4.37 -7.44
C VAL A 404 3.77 4.08 -8.87
N GLY A 405 2.50 3.72 -9.06
CA GLY A 405 1.90 3.49 -10.37
C GLY A 405 1.62 4.78 -11.16
N LYS A 406 1.64 5.95 -10.53
CA LYS A 406 1.38 7.24 -11.18
C LYS A 406 2.68 7.90 -11.64
N MET A 407 2.71 8.35 -12.89
CA MET A 407 3.77 9.22 -13.44
C MET A 407 5.20 8.73 -13.14
N SER A 408 5.42 7.42 -13.32
CA SER A 408 6.61 6.69 -12.90
C SER A 408 7.07 5.71 -13.99
N SER A 409 8.36 5.40 -14.04
CA SER A 409 8.93 4.38 -14.91
C SER A 409 9.99 3.53 -14.23
N SER A 410 9.73 2.22 -14.14
CA SER A 410 10.70 1.21 -13.71
C SER A 410 11.88 1.06 -14.68
N ALA A 411 11.66 1.25 -15.99
CA ALA A 411 12.70 1.10 -17.02
C ALA A 411 13.74 2.23 -17.03
N TYR A 412 13.41 3.39 -16.44
CA TYR A 412 14.30 4.57 -16.37
C TYR A 412 14.63 5.02 -14.95
N GLY A 413 13.92 4.51 -13.93
CA GLY A 413 14.14 4.89 -12.53
C GLY A 413 13.73 6.32 -12.24
N ILE A 414 12.62 6.78 -12.83
CA ILE A 414 12.15 8.17 -12.74
C ILE A 414 10.71 8.21 -12.25
N MET A 415 10.45 9.10 -11.29
CA MET A 415 9.14 9.51 -10.79
C MET A 415 9.03 11.03 -10.97
N ASP A 416 8.36 11.48 -12.03
CA ASP A 416 8.19 12.91 -12.35
C ASP A 416 6.82 13.22 -12.98
N THR A 417 6.22 14.35 -12.60
CA THR A 417 4.91 14.78 -13.12
C THR A 417 4.93 15.22 -14.59
N LYS A 418 6.10 15.42 -15.22
CA LYS A 418 6.26 15.70 -16.65
C LYS A 418 6.93 14.53 -17.41
N LEU A 419 6.90 13.33 -16.84
CA LEU A 419 7.44 12.10 -17.45
C LEU A 419 6.74 11.72 -18.78
N PHE A 420 5.51 12.20 -19.02
CA PHE A 420 4.81 12.04 -20.30
C PHE A 420 4.70 13.38 -21.06
N VAL A 421 4.61 13.31 -22.40
CA VAL A 421 4.89 14.42 -23.32
C VAL A 421 3.85 15.54 -23.24
N ARG A 422 4.33 16.71 -22.84
CA ARG A 422 3.57 17.96 -22.73
C ARG A 422 3.67 18.81 -24.00
N VAL A 423 2.53 19.17 -24.58
CA VAL A 423 2.45 20.03 -25.78
C VAL A 423 2.04 21.47 -25.46
N LEU A 424 1.33 21.73 -24.35
CA LEU A 424 1.00 23.08 -23.86
C LEU A 424 1.59 23.33 -22.45
N MET A 425 2.25 24.48 -22.28
CA MET A 425 2.94 24.82 -21.02
C MET A 425 2.04 25.37 -19.89
N LEU A 426 0.75 25.64 -20.14
CA LEU A 426 -0.08 26.47 -19.26
C LEU A 426 -1.10 25.73 -18.36
N ILE A 427 -1.30 24.41 -18.54
CA ILE A 427 -2.24 23.61 -17.73
C ILE A 427 -1.51 22.98 -16.53
N PRO A 428 -2.06 22.98 -15.30
CA PRO A 428 -1.41 22.42 -14.11
C PRO A 428 -1.12 20.91 -14.19
N ALA A 429 -0.13 20.46 -13.42
CA ALA A 429 0.46 19.13 -13.53
C ALA A 429 -0.50 17.99 -13.11
N SER A 430 -1.07 17.33 -14.10
CA SER A 430 -1.85 16.09 -14.01
C SER A 430 -1.61 15.27 -15.28
N LEU A 431 -2.00 13.99 -15.31
CA LEU A 431 -1.51 12.99 -16.28
C LEU A 431 -1.58 13.48 -17.74
N ASP A 432 -0.42 13.72 -18.37
CA ASP A 432 -0.33 14.41 -19.68
C ASP A 432 -0.77 13.51 -20.85
N TYR A 433 -2.08 13.36 -20.93
CA TYR A 433 -2.83 12.76 -22.02
C TYR A 433 -3.30 13.81 -23.03
N GLU A 434 -3.11 15.09 -22.72
CA GLU A 434 -3.47 16.21 -23.57
C GLU A 434 -2.89 16.03 -24.97
N SER A 435 -1.57 15.83 -25.06
CA SER A 435 -0.83 15.72 -26.32
C SER A 435 -1.46 14.74 -27.31
N ALA A 436 -1.94 13.59 -26.83
CA ALA A 436 -2.52 12.52 -27.65
C ALA A 436 -4.05 12.58 -27.80
N PHE A 437 -4.78 12.76 -26.70
CA PHE A 437 -6.24 12.61 -26.67
C PHE A 437 -7.00 13.94 -26.69
N GLY A 438 -6.33 15.08 -26.47
CA GLY A 438 -6.97 16.40 -26.37
C GLY A 438 -7.81 16.59 -25.12
N VAL A 439 -7.56 15.79 -24.07
CA VAL A 439 -8.17 15.86 -22.74
C VAL A 439 -7.19 15.40 -21.67
N THR A 440 -7.31 15.96 -20.46
CA THR A 440 -6.45 15.68 -19.30
C THR A 440 -7.28 15.55 -18.01
N PRO A 441 -7.04 14.54 -17.14
CA PRO A 441 -7.74 14.41 -15.86
C PRO A 441 -7.30 15.47 -14.83
N GLN A 442 -8.03 16.58 -14.72
CA GLN A 442 -7.74 17.69 -13.81
C GLN A 442 -8.17 17.43 -12.35
N LEU A 443 -7.87 16.26 -11.79
CA LEU A 443 -8.21 15.90 -10.41
C LEU A 443 -7.11 16.32 -9.43
N SER A 444 -7.45 17.13 -8.43
CA SER A 444 -6.57 17.44 -7.30
C SER A 444 -6.23 16.18 -6.48
N LYS A 445 -5.14 16.21 -5.71
CA LYS A 445 -4.77 15.11 -4.79
C LYS A 445 -5.90 14.71 -3.83
N SER A 446 -6.76 15.66 -3.44
CA SER A 446 -7.94 15.39 -2.61
C SER A 446 -9.03 14.64 -3.39
N GLU A 447 -9.38 15.12 -4.59
CA GLU A 447 -10.38 14.46 -5.46
C GLU A 447 -9.93 13.07 -5.92
N ARG A 448 -8.64 12.88 -6.29
CA ARG A 448 -8.10 11.57 -6.68
C ARG A 448 -8.26 10.53 -5.56
N LEU A 449 -8.00 10.95 -4.33
CA LEU A 449 -8.18 10.12 -3.14
C LEU A 449 -9.66 9.87 -2.78
N GLN A 450 -10.56 10.83 -3.05
CA GLN A 450 -12.01 10.68 -2.83
C GLN A 450 -12.68 9.77 -3.87
N THR A 451 -12.25 9.84 -5.13
CA THR A 451 -12.83 9.10 -6.26
C THR A 451 -12.22 7.71 -6.44
N GLY A 452 -11.05 7.44 -5.86
CA GLY A 452 -10.32 6.17 -6.01
C GLY A 452 -9.37 6.13 -7.21
N ASP A 453 -9.13 7.25 -7.89
CA ASP A 453 -8.12 7.36 -8.95
C ASP A 453 -6.70 7.11 -8.41
N SER A 454 -6.40 7.52 -7.18
CA SER A 454 -5.06 7.38 -6.56
C SER A 454 -5.15 6.97 -5.10
N ALA A 455 -4.21 6.14 -4.66
CA ALA A 455 -4.12 5.57 -3.32
C ALA A 455 -2.66 5.23 -2.97
N MET A 456 -2.36 4.90 -1.71
CA MET A 456 -1.01 4.49 -1.32
C MET A 456 -0.76 3.02 -1.72
N THR A 457 -0.08 2.80 -2.84
CA THR A 457 0.07 1.47 -3.48
C THR A 457 1.42 0.79 -3.24
N HIS A 458 2.47 1.53 -2.86
CA HIS A 458 3.82 0.97 -2.68
C HIS A 458 4.68 1.74 -1.65
N ALA A 459 5.58 1.02 -0.98
CA ALA A 459 6.47 1.55 0.06
C ALA A 459 7.94 1.38 -0.34
N MET A 460 8.73 2.43 -0.11
CA MET A 460 10.15 2.53 -0.50
C MET A 460 10.94 3.33 0.55
N VAL A 461 12.23 3.55 0.31
CA VAL A 461 13.11 4.27 1.26
C VAL A 461 13.82 5.44 0.57
N ILE A 462 13.70 6.65 1.12
CA ILE A 462 14.48 7.82 0.68
C ILE A 462 15.90 7.71 1.24
N THR A 463 16.89 7.82 0.36
CA THR A 463 18.33 7.62 0.65
C THR A 463 19.24 8.78 0.22
N ALA A 464 18.73 9.77 -0.50
CA ALA A 464 19.44 11.03 -0.75
C ALA A 464 18.47 12.17 -1.09
N VAL A 465 18.94 13.42 -1.04
CA VAL A 465 18.24 14.60 -1.54
C VAL A 465 19.19 15.54 -2.28
N HIS A 466 18.70 16.16 -3.35
CA HIS A 466 19.35 17.28 -4.01
C HIS A 466 18.63 18.58 -3.65
N LEU A 467 19.36 19.46 -2.98
CA LEU A 467 18.93 20.83 -2.70
C LEU A 467 19.51 21.79 -3.74
N ASP A 468 18.78 22.86 -4.06
CA ASP A 468 19.28 23.98 -4.85
C ASP A 468 20.21 24.91 -4.03
N SER A 469 20.62 26.04 -4.63
CA SER A 469 21.49 27.05 -3.98
C SER A 469 20.79 27.88 -2.89
N GLN A 470 19.48 27.80 -2.76
CA GLN A 470 18.69 28.43 -1.69
C GLN A 470 18.37 27.43 -0.55
N GLY A 471 18.55 26.14 -0.80
CA GLY A 471 18.28 25.05 0.14
C GLY A 471 16.97 24.29 -0.12
N ASN A 472 16.22 24.61 -1.17
CA ASN A 472 14.94 23.97 -1.50
C ASN A 472 15.17 22.56 -2.10
N PRO A 473 14.32 21.56 -1.80
CA PRO A 473 14.39 20.25 -2.44
C PRO A 473 14.02 20.32 -3.93
N VAL A 474 14.92 19.82 -4.78
CA VAL A 474 14.68 19.64 -6.23
C VAL A 474 14.23 18.21 -6.51
N ARG A 475 14.92 17.23 -5.92
CA ARG A 475 14.71 15.80 -6.13
C ARG A 475 15.28 14.93 -5.01
N PHE A 476 14.77 13.71 -4.89
CA PHE A 476 15.13 12.71 -3.90
C PHE A 476 15.63 11.43 -4.57
N LYS A 477 16.58 10.71 -3.95
CA LYS A 477 16.94 9.33 -4.35
C LYS A 477 16.15 8.35 -3.51
N VAL A 478 15.60 7.33 -4.16
CA VAL A 478 14.74 6.31 -3.57
C VAL A 478 15.37 4.93 -3.81
N GLU A 479 15.61 4.18 -2.75
CA GLU A 479 15.89 2.74 -2.79
C GLU A 479 14.56 1.98 -2.92
N ASN A 480 14.42 1.21 -3.99
CA ASN A 480 13.27 0.34 -4.23
C ASN A 480 13.65 -1.13 -3.91
N SER A 481 12.68 -2.04 -3.94
CA SER A 481 12.87 -3.47 -3.65
C SER A 481 12.44 -4.37 -4.81
N TRP A 482 12.83 -3.98 -6.03
CA TRP A 482 12.53 -4.69 -7.29
C TRP A 482 13.82 -5.17 -8.01
N SER A 483 14.87 -5.52 -7.25
CA SER A 483 16.25 -5.80 -7.70
C SER A 483 17.00 -4.62 -8.32
N ASP A 484 18.29 -4.83 -8.54
CA ASP A 484 19.23 -3.93 -9.21
C ASP A 484 18.89 -3.68 -10.69
N THR A 485 18.13 -4.56 -11.35
CA THR A 485 17.72 -4.35 -12.75
C THR A 485 16.57 -3.35 -12.92
N ALA A 486 15.95 -2.88 -11.83
CA ALA A 486 14.90 -1.86 -11.87
C ALA A 486 15.50 -0.46 -11.64
N GLY A 487 15.15 0.50 -12.50
CA GLY A 487 15.64 1.88 -12.42
C GLY A 487 17.14 2.01 -12.68
N ASP A 488 17.79 2.94 -11.96
CA ASP A 488 19.24 3.06 -11.95
C ASP A 488 19.82 2.19 -10.83
N HIS A 489 20.22 0.96 -11.17
CA HIS A 489 20.83 0.00 -10.25
C HIS A 489 19.98 -0.24 -8.98
N GLY A 490 18.66 -0.36 -9.12
CA GLY A 490 17.70 -0.50 -8.01
C GLY A 490 17.13 0.81 -7.46
N TYR A 491 17.63 1.96 -7.91
CA TYR A 491 17.27 3.27 -7.38
C TYR A 491 16.46 4.11 -8.36
N PHE A 492 15.60 4.95 -7.79
CA PHE A 492 14.72 5.85 -8.50
C PHE A 492 15.01 7.30 -8.11
N MET A 493 14.92 8.22 -9.07
CA MET A 493 14.92 9.65 -8.86
C MET A 493 13.46 10.12 -8.80
N MET A 494 13.10 10.83 -7.72
CA MET A 494 11.77 11.38 -7.49
C MET A 494 11.83 12.90 -7.44
N THR A 495 11.09 13.61 -8.31
CA THR A 495 11.07 15.09 -8.28
C THR A 495 10.27 15.62 -7.10
N ASN A 496 10.56 16.86 -6.68
CA ASN A 496 9.77 17.56 -5.66
C ASN A 496 8.28 17.65 -6.03
N ASP A 497 7.97 17.78 -7.32
CA ASP A 497 6.59 17.90 -7.81
C ASP A 497 5.87 16.55 -7.70
N TRP A 498 6.55 15.43 -8.01
CA TRP A 498 6.00 14.10 -7.81
C TRP A 498 5.78 13.78 -6.33
N PHE A 499 6.69 14.23 -5.45
CA PHE A 499 6.51 14.12 -4.00
C PHE A 499 5.19 14.78 -3.57
N ASN A 500 4.91 16.00 -4.03
CA ASN A 500 3.69 16.73 -3.68
C ASN A 500 2.43 15.96 -4.08
N GLU A 501 2.40 15.40 -5.29
CA GLU A 501 1.19 14.77 -5.84
C GLU A 501 0.95 13.34 -5.37
N PHE A 502 2.00 12.53 -5.18
CA PHE A 502 1.88 11.07 -5.04
C PHE A 502 2.59 10.46 -3.83
N VAL A 503 3.39 11.19 -3.05
CA VAL A 503 3.80 10.74 -1.70
C VAL A 503 2.70 11.07 -0.70
N TYR A 504 2.31 10.08 0.11
CA TYR A 504 1.33 10.26 1.17
C TYR A 504 2.00 10.24 2.54
N GLN A 505 2.69 9.15 2.88
CA GLN A 505 3.18 8.90 4.23
C GLN A 505 4.71 8.93 4.29
N ILE A 506 5.28 9.46 5.38
CA ILE A 506 6.65 9.19 5.81
C ILE A 506 6.66 8.64 7.24
N VAL A 507 7.73 7.95 7.61
CA VAL A 507 7.94 7.45 8.97
C VAL A 507 9.21 8.06 9.57
N ILE A 508 9.08 8.71 10.73
CA ILE A 508 10.19 9.37 11.44
C ILE A 508 10.17 9.10 12.96
N PRO A 509 11.29 9.27 13.69
CA PRO A 509 11.29 9.19 15.14
C PRO A 509 10.42 10.30 15.77
N LYS A 510 9.69 10.01 16.84
CA LYS A 510 8.91 11.01 17.62
C LYS A 510 9.76 12.20 18.07
N SER A 511 11.04 11.99 18.35
CA SER A 511 12.01 13.03 18.76
C SER A 511 12.46 13.96 17.63
N VAL A 512 12.15 13.65 16.36
CA VAL A 512 12.46 14.47 15.18
C VAL A 512 11.27 15.34 14.77
N ALA A 513 10.04 14.92 15.11
CA ALA A 513 8.80 15.60 14.78
C ALA A 513 8.66 17.00 15.45
N PRO A 514 7.94 17.95 14.82
CA PRO A 514 7.53 19.20 15.47
C PRO A 514 6.65 18.95 16.69
N GLY A 515 6.68 19.88 17.66
CA GLY A 515 5.94 19.76 18.93
C GLY A 515 4.46 19.47 18.74
N GLU A 516 3.77 20.21 17.87
CA GLU A 516 2.34 20.00 17.58
C GLU A 516 2.04 18.64 16.95
N LEU A 517 2.89 18.14 16.03
CA LEU A 517 2.68 16.81 15.43
C LEU A 517 2.94 15.69 16.44
N LYS A 518 3.94 15.85 17.31
CA LYS A 518 4.18 14.92 18.43
C LYS A 518 3.01 14.91 19.41
N LYS A 519 2.50 16.09 19.77
CA LYS A 519 1.34 16.27 20.64
C LYS A 519 0.08 15.64 20.04
N ALA A 520 -0.17 15.86 18.75
CA ALA A 520 -1.25 15.20 18.02
C ALA A 520 -1.12 13.68 18.07
N TYR A 521 0.10 13.12 17.92
CA TYR A 521 0.32 11.68 18.04
C TYR A 521 0.09 11.15 19.46
N GLU A 522 0.55 11.86 20.50
CA GLU A 522 0.59 11.34 21.88
C GLU A 522 -0.69 11.64 22.69
N GLU A 523 -1.25 12.84 22.57
CA GLU A 523 -2.35 13.32 23.44
C GLU A 523 -3.75 13.23 22.81
N SER A 524 -3.88 13.31 21.47
CA SER A 524 -5.20 13.39 20.83
C SER A 524 -5.90 12.03 20.74
N LYS A 525 -7.22 11.98 20.94
CA LYS A 525 -8.03 10.83 20.49
C LYS A 525 -8.08 10.85 18.95
N PRO A 526 -7.74 9.75 18.25
CA PRO A 526 -7.69 9.78 16.79
C PRO A 526 -9.12 9.77 16.22
N LEU A 527 -9.30 10.47 15.10
CA LEU A 527 -10.48 10.30 14.25
C LEU A 527 -10.47 8.86 13.70
N VAL A 528 -11.59 8.14 13.81
CA VAL A 528 -11.72 6.77 13.31
C VAL A 528 -12.40 6.79 11.95
N LEU A 529 -11.68 6.43 10.89
CA LEU A 529 -12.22 6.34 9.53
C LEU A 529 -12.82 4.94 9.28
N PRO A 530 -13.73 4.77 8.30
CA PRO A 530 -14.28 3.47 7.94
C PRO A 530 -13.22 2.50 7.41
N ALA A 531 -13.41 1.19 7.56
CA ALA A 531 -12.41 0.19 7.14
C ALA A 531 -12.02 0.29 5.65
N TRP A 532 -13.01 0.45 4.78
CA TRP A 532 -12.87 0.57 3.32
C TRP A 532 -12.31 1.93 2.84
N ASP A 533 -11.67 2.68 3.73
CA ASP A 533 -11.13 3.99 3.41
C ASP A 533 -9.92 3.88 2.46
N SER A 534 -9.90 4.72 1.41
CA SER A 534 -9.00 4.58 0.24
C SER A 534 -7.51 4.81 0.50
N ARG A 535 -7.09 4.90 1.77
CA ARG A 535 -5.72 5.22 2.17
C ARG A 535 -4.78 4.03 2.29
N GLN A 536 -5.26 2.79 2.45
CA GLN A 536 -4.58 1.91 3.42
C GLN A 536 -4.32 0.42 3.14
N ASP A 537 -4.97 -0.21 2.17
CA ASP A 537 -4.41 -1.44 1.61
C ASP A 537 -3.39 -1.07 0.54
N TYR A 538 -2.21 -1.70 0.58
CA TYR A 538 -1.32 -1.75 -0.58
C TYR A 538 -1.97 -2.70 -1.58
N ILE A 539 -2.97 -2.20 -2.30
CA ILE A 539 -3.58 -2.89 -3.44
C ILE A 539 -2.42 -3.32 -4.32
N PRO A 540 -2.18 -4.64 -4.51
CA PRO A 540 -0.95 -5.08 -5.12
C PRO A 540 -0.89 -4.53 -6.53
N PHE A 541 0.10 -3.67 -6.78
CA PHE A 541 0.58 -3.41 -8.12
C PHE A 541 1.18 -4.73 -8.62
N ILE A 542 0.32 -5.58 -9.17
CA ILE A 542 0.75 -6.63 -10.09
C ILE A 542 1.45 -5.87 -11.20
N ALA A 543 2.77 -6.06 -11.31
CA ALA A 543 3.53 -5.61 -12.45
C ALA A 543 3.00 -6.38 -13.67
N GLY A 544 2.01 -5.80 -14.35
CA GLY A 544 1.46 -6.31 -15.59
C GLY A 544 2.61 -6.49 -16.58
N GLU A 545 2.72 -7.71 -17.12
CA GLU A 545 3.88 -8.28 -17.83
C GLU A 545 4.99 -7.27 -18.17
N ASP A 546 6.06 -7.27 -17.34
CA ASP A 546 7.09 -6.25 -17.38
C ASP A 546 7.59 -5.99 -18.81
N LEU A 547 7.58 -4.72 -19.20
CA LEU A 547 8.07 -4.27 -20.51
C LEU A 547 9.53 -4.67 -20.72
N GLY A 548 10.31 -4.93 -19.65
CA GLY A 548 11.61 -5.57 -19.71
C GLY A 548 11.62 -6.92 -20.45
N ASP A 549 10.61 -7.78 -20.27
CA ASP A 549 10.53 -9.08 -20.96
C ASP A 549 10.05 -8.94 -22.42
N LEU A 550 9.17 -7.97 -22.73
CA LEU A 550 8.84 -7.65 -24.12
C LEU A 550 10.06 -7.07 -24.87
N GLN A 551 10.87 -6.25 -24.19
CA GLN A 551 12.09 -5.68 -24.74
C GLN A 551 13.21 -6.72 -24.85
N ARG A 552 13.32 -7.69 -23.91
CA ARG A 552 14.15 -8.90 -24.03
C ARG A 552 13.74 -9.77 -25.21
N LEU A 553 12.45 -10.00 -25.44
CA LEU A 553 11.94 -10.73 -26.61
C LEU A 553 12.39 -10.08 -27.93
N LEU A 554 12.52 -8.75 -27.97
CA LEU A 554 13.06 -8.01 -29.12
C LEU A 554 14.61 -8.05 -29.19
N GLN A 555 15.32 -8.02 -28.06
CA GLN A 555 16.79 -8.10 -28.02
C GLN A 555 17.33 -9.51 -28.32
N LEU A 556 16.69 -10.57 -27.80
CA LEU A 556 16.98 -11.97 -28.10
C LEU A 556 16.75 -12.28 -29.59
N LYS A 557 15.70 -11.70 -30.19
CA LYS A 557 15.49 -11.75 -31.65
C LYS A 557 16.57 -11.03 -32.46
N ARG A 558 17.22 -9.99 -31.92
CA ARG A 558 18.39 -9.36 -32.57
C ARG A 558 19.65 -10.23 -32.46
N HIS A 559 19.93 -10.83 -31.30
CA HIS A 559 21.09 -11.72 -31.12
C HIS A 559 20.99 -13.00 -31.96
N THR A 560 19.80 -13.56 -32.14
CA THR A 560 19.57 -14.72 -33.02
C THR A 560 19.53 -14.38 -34.53
N CYS A 561 19.50 -13.10 -34.90
CA CYS A 561 19.57 -12.69 -36.31
C CYS A 561 21.03 -12.53 -36.79
N ASN A 562 21.92 -11.99 -35.95
CA ASN A 562 23.32 -11.74 -36.31
C ASN A 562 24.16 -13.01 -36.53
N THR A 563 23.73 -14.19 -36.05
CA THR A 563 24.41 -15.47 -36.28
C THR A 563 24.08 -16.15 -37.62
N ARG A 564 23.27 -15.54 -38.49
CA ARG A 564 22.91 -16.09 -39.82
C ARG A 564 23.63 -15.47 -41.03
N GLN A 565 24.71 -14.69 -40.83
CA GLN A 565 25.49 -14.07 -41.91
C GLN A 565 26.97 -14.50 -42.01
N MET A 566 27.34 -15.67 -41.47
CA MET A 566 28.64 -16.30 -41.79
C MET A 566 28.52 -17.81 -42.06
N THR A 567 28.22 -18.17 -43.31
CA THR A 567 28.78 -19.34 -44.02
C THR A 567 28.24 -19.38 -45.45
N SER A 568 29.11 -19.22 -46.45
CA SER A 568 28.80 -19.53 -47.85
C SER A 568 29.98 -20.28 -48.48
N LYS A 569 29.68 -21.14 -49.46
CA LYS A 569 30.57 -22.15 -50.09
C LYS A 569 30.86 -23.40 -49.23
N ILE A 570 30.28 -24.54 -49.63
CA ILE A 570 30.98 -25.68 -50.25
C ILE A 570 29.94 -26.58 -50.94
N HIS A 571 30.36 -27.55 -51.77
CA HIS A 571 29.54 -28.24 -52.78
C HIS A 571 28.66 -29.41 -52.29
N ALA A 572 27.60 -29.64 -53.08
CA ALA A 572 26.87 -30.86 -53.42
C ALA A 572 27.12 -32.19 -52.68
N GLY A 573 26.02 -32.87 -52.31
CA GLY A 573 25.97 -34.28 -51.88
C GLY A 573 24.54 -34.86 -51.99
N HIS A 574 24.40 -36.15 -52.29
CA HIS A 574 23.12 -36.80 -52.65
C HIS A 574 22.44 -37.56 -51.48
N LYS A 575 21.09 -37.63 -51.56
CA LYS A 575 20.19 -38.75 -51.17
C LYS A 575 19.89 -39.07 -49.68
N LEU A 576 18.57 -39.15 -49.43
CA LEU A 576 17.80 -40.19 -48.70
C LEU A 576 18.09 -40.48 -47.20
N GLY A 577 17.01 -40.45 -46.40
CA GLY A 577 16.94 -41.11 -45.09
C GLY A 577 15.73 -40.66 -44.25
N ARG A 578 14.79 -41.58 -43.97
CA ARG A 578 13.78 -41.43 -42.91
C ARG A 578 14.20 -42.27 -41.71
N THR A 579 14.28 -41.69 -40.51
CA THR A 579 13.95 -42.37 -39.24
C THR A 579 13.89 -41.35 -38.09
N THR A 580 12.85 -41.43 -37.27
CA THR A 580 12.85 -40.89 -35.91
C THR A 580 13.53 -41.90 -34.99
N PRO A 581 14.22 -41.46 -33.92
CA PRO A 581 13.84 -42.04 -32.63
C PRO A 581 13.76 -41.03 -31.47
N ILE A 582 12.98 -41.49 -30.49
CA ILE A 582 12.80 -40.96 -29.13
C ILE A 582 14.14 -40.69 -28.42
N LEU A 583 14.22 -39.62 -27.64
CA LEU A 583 15.27 -39.41 -26.63
C LEU A 583 14.71 -39.62 -25.23
N ILE A 584 15.33 -40.54 -24.48
CA ILE A 584 15.14 -40.72 -23.04
C ILE A 584 16.23 -39.89 -22.34
N PHE A 585 15.86 -39.17 -21.28
CA PHE A 585 16.80 -38.44 -20.43
C PHE A 585 17.09 -39.24 -19.15
N GLU A 586 18.37 -39.54 -18.90
CA GLU A 586 18.88 -39.83 -17.55
C GLU A 586 19.97 -38.80 -17.18
N PRO A 587 20.09 -38.44 -15.89
CA PRO A 587 20.99 -37.38 -15.45
C PRO A 587 22.42 -37.90 -15.23
N ASN A 588 23.42 -37.16 -15.73
CA ASN A 588 24.83 -37.51 -15.53
C ASN A 588 25.49 -36.55 -14.53
N SER A 589 26.23 -37.10 -13.57
CA SER A 589 26.79 -36.36 -12.42
C SER A 589 28.32 -36.42 -12.39
N LYS A 590 28.95 -35.27 -12.09
CA LYS A 590 30.34 -35.02 -11.60
C LYS A 590 30.58 -33.50 -11.73
N GLN A 591 30.90 -32.72 -10.69
CA GLN A 591 32.11 -32.75 -9.85
C GLN A 591 33.42 -32.85 -10.65
N LEU A 592 34.14 -31.73 -10.81
CA LEU A 592 35.35 -31.45 -9.99
C LEU A 592 36.01 -30.09 -10.35
N ARG A 593 36.33 -29.32 -9.31
CA ARG A 593 37.45 -28.38 -9.14
C ARG A 593 38.14 -27.81 -10.40
N LYS A 594 38.09 -26.49 -10.54
CA LYS A 594 39.18 -25.65 -10.00
C LYS A 594 38.67 -24.28 -9.54
#